data_AF-A0A163A1J7-F1
#
_entry.id   AF-A0A163A1J7-F1
#
_cell.length_a   1.000
_cell.length_b   1.000
_cell.length_c   1.000
_cell.angle_alpha   90.00
_cell.angle_beta   90.00
_cell.angle_gamma   90.00
#
_symmetry.space_group_name_H-M   'P 1'
#
loop_
_entity.id
_entity.type
_entity.pdbx_description
1 polymer ?
#
loop_
_entity_poly.entity_id
_entity_poly.type
_entity_poly.pdbx_seq_one_letter_code
_entity_poly.pdbx_strand_id
1 'polypeptide(L)'
;MQESPQPSTANIAVACAILAGITGYFLGMAKSLGLFGGSPISEPPQWRSEKAQHSDDESSKSSDDDEDEDEDNDDDTAPAEFPGHTEECKMVLVVRTDLGMTKGKIGAQCGHATLACYKQFLRHAPNSTLLQRWERMGQAKVALQVKGEEELEILQAQAVSLGLVAHIIHDAGRTQIASGSATVLGIGPAPKGVIDQVTGHLKLL
;
A
#
# COMPACT_ATOMS: atom_id res chain seq x y z
N MET A 1 -45.14 37.08 -32.63
CA MET A 1 -44.62 35.88 -31.92
C MET A 1 -43.48 35.34 -32.75
N GLN A 2 -42.26 35.35 -32.21
CA GLN A 2 -41.04 34.98 -32.94
C GLN A 2 -40.83 33.46 -32.73
N GLU A 3 -41.02 32.66 -33.77
CA GLU A 3 -40.79 31.22 -33.70
C GLU A 3 -39.29 30.94 -33.57
N SER A 4 -38.92 30.19 -32.53
CA SER A 4 -37.53 29.77 -32.33
C SER A 4 -37.18 28.70 -33.37
N PRO A 5 -36.01 28.79 -34.04
CA PRO A 5 -35.61 27.79 -35.02
C PRO A 5 -35.50 26.41 -34.36
N GLN A 6 -36.10 25.40 -34.98
CA GLN A 6 -36.07 24.04 -34.45
C GLN A 6 -34.61 23.53 -34.42
N PRO A 7 -34.18 22.93 -33.30
CA PRO A 7 -32.81 22.43 -33.17
C PRO A 7 -32.55 21.31 -34.18
N SER A 8 -31.39 21.35 -34.82
CA SER A 8 -30.99 20.31 -35.77
C SER A 8 -30.88 18.95 -35.07
N THR A 9 -31.18 17.88 -35.79
CA THR A 9 -31.05 16.51 -35.28
C THR A 9 -29.66 16.21 -34.73
N ALA A 10 -28.62 16.82 -35.30
CA ALA A 10 -27.24 16.71 -34.81
C ALA A 10 -27.07 17.35 -33.42
N ASN A 11 -27.64 18.53 -33.19
CA ASN A 11 -27.57 19.21 -31.90
C ASN A 11 -28.32 18.42 -30.81
N ILE A 12 -29.47 17.83 -31.17
CA ILE A 12 -30.22 16.95 -30.27
C ILE A 12 -29.40 15.70 -29.93
N ALA A 13 -28.77 15.07 -30.91
CA ALA A 13 -27.95 13.88 -30.70
C ALA A 13 -26.74 14.14 -29.78
N VAL A 14 -26.04 15.26 -29.98
CA VAL A 14 -24.90 15.67 -29.14
C VAL A 14 -25.35 15.96 -27.71
N ALA A 15 -26.46 16.68 -27.53
CA ALA A 15 -27.00 16.96 -26.20
C ALA A 15 -27.38 15.68 -25.45
N CYS A 16 -28.04 14.73 -26.12
CA CYS A 16 -28.37 13.43 -25.55
C CYS A 16 -27.12 12.62 -25.18
N ALA A 17 -26.08 12.63 -26.01
CA ALA A 17 -24.83 11.91 -25.74
C ALA A 17 -24.10 12.48 -24.51
N ILE A 18 -24.07 13.81 -24.35
CA ILE A 18 -23.47 14.46 -23.18
C ILE A 18 -24.25 14.10 -21.91
N LEU A 19 -25.59 14.19 -21.95
CA LEU A 19 -26.44 13.84 -20.80
C LEU A 19 -26.30 12.36 -20.42
N ALA A 20 -26.27 11.45 -21.40
CA ALA A 20 -26.08 10.03 -21.17
C ALA A 20 -24.68 9.73 -20.59
N GLY A 21 -23.63 10.39 -21.11
CA GLY A 21 -22.26 10.24 -20.63
C GLY A 21 -22.08 10.71 -19.19
N ILE A 22 -22.60 11.90 -18.86
CA ILE A 22 -22.54 12.45 -17.50
C ILE A 22 -23.31 11.56 -16.53
N THR A 23 -24.55 11.18 -16.88
CA THR A 23 -25.39 10.34 -16.01
C THR A 23 -24.76 8.96 -15.82
N GLY A 24 -24.22 8.35 -16.88
CA GLY A 24 -23.53 7.07 -16.83
C GLY A 24 -22.26 7.10 -15.98
N TYR A 25 -21.46 8.17 -16.07
CA TYR A 25 -20.27 8.36 -15.25
C TYR A 25 -20.59 8.42 -13.76
N PHE A 26 -21.61 9.20 -13.37
CA PHE A 26 -22.02 9.32 -11.96
C PHE A 26 -22.68 8.04 -11.43
N LEU A 27 -23.48 7.33 -12.23
CA LEU A 27 -24.00 6.01 -11.84
C LEU A 27 -22.88 4.97 -11.68
N GLY A 28 -21.88 4.99 -12.56
CA GLY A 28 -20.71 4.12 -12.48
C GLY A 28 -19.89 4.37 -11.21
N MET A 29 -19.65 5.64 -10.89
CA MET A 29 -19.00 6.03 -9.64
C MET A 29 -19.83 5.64 -8.40
N ALA A 30 -21.15 5.79 -8.42
CA ALA A 30 -22.00 5.41 -7.29
C ALA A 30 -22.00 3.88 -7.05
N LYS A 31 -21.86 3.07 -8.11
CA LYS A 31 -21.65 1.62 -8.00
C LYS A 31 -20.27 1.26 -7.45
N SER A 32 -19.21 2.00 -7.80
CA SER A 32 -17.87 1.74 -7.25
C SER A 32 -17.71 2.21 -5.79
N LEU A 33 -18.57 3.12 -5.33
CA LEU A 33 -18.62 3.63 -3.94
C LEU A 33 -19.59 2.84 -3.03
N GLY A 34 -20.21 1.76 -3.52
CA GLY A 34 -21.05 0.88 -2.69
C GLY A 34 -22.36 1.49 -2.18
N LEU A 35 -22.83 2.62 -2.74
CA LEU A 35 -23.99 3.37 -2.26
C LEU A 35 -25.35 2.80 -2.67
N PHE A 36 -25.39 1.83 -3.59
CA PHE A 36 -26.61 1.10 -3.94
C PHE A 36 -26.45 -0.35 -3.50
N GLY A 37 -26.90 -0.63 -2.29
CA GLY A 37 -27.04 -1.99 -1.76
C GLY A 37 -27.92 -2.83 -2.69
N GLY A 38 -27.37 -3.93 -3.17
CA GLY A 38 -28.08 -4.88 -4.02
C GLY A 38 -27.12 -5.79 -4.78
N SER A 39 -26.66 -6.86 -4.14
CA SER A 39 -26.07 -7.99 -4.84
C SER A 39 -27.13 -8.68 -5.70
N PRO A 40 -26.88 -8.98 -6.98
CA PRO A 40 -27.44 -10.19 -7.56
C PRO A 40 -26.51 -11.33 -7.17
N ILE A 41 -26.96 -12.08 -6.16
CA ILE A 41 -26.60 -13.47 -5.96
C ILE A 41 -26.93 -14.21 -7.25
N SER A 42 -25.92 -14.72 -7.96
CA SER A 42 -26.09 -15.78 -8.94
C SER A 42 -25.61 -17.08 -8.31
N GLU A 43 -26.55 -17.82 -7.71
CA GLU A 43 -26.35 -19.22 -7.34
C GLU A 43 -26.29 -20.11 -8.60
N PRO A 44 -25.52 -21.22 -8.56
CA PRO A 44 -25.57 -22.28 -9.57
C PRO A 44 -26.83 -23.15 -9.37
N PRO A 45 -27.34 -23.86 -10.39
CA PRO A 45 -28.60 -24.58 -10.28
C PRO A 45 -28.43 -25.84 -9.42
N GLN A 46 -29.18 -25.94 -8.31
CA GLN A 46 -29.34 -27.17 -7.56
C GLN A 46 -30.63 -27.90 -7.92
N TRP A 47 -30.47 -29.21 -8.06
CA TRP A 47 -31.49 -30.22 -8.26
C TRP A 47 -32.46 -30.32 -7.06
N ARG A 48 -33.71 -30.60 -7.40
CA ARG A 48 -34.96 -30.58 -6.63
C ARG A 48 -35.02 -31.64 -5.51
N SER A 49 -35.44 -31.24 -4.30
CA SER A 49 -36.48 -31.96 -3.55
C SER A 49 -37.05 -31.12 -2.39
N GLU A 50 -38.29 -31.46 -2.04
CA GLU A 50 -39.32 -30.71 -1.31
C GLU A 50 -39.20 -30.62 0.23
N LYS A 51 -39.83 -29.55 0.75
CA LYS A 51 -40.51 -29.36 2.05
C LYS A 51 -39.63 -29.32 3.32
N ALA A 52 -39.95 -28.59 4.38
CA ALA A 52 -40.76 -27.40 4.70
C ALA A 52 -40.53 -27.15 6.21
N GLN A 53 -40.75 -25.91 6.67
CA GLN A 53 -40.99 -25.48 8.07
C GLN A 53 -39.79 -25.12 8.98
N HIS A 54 -39.55 -23.81 9.05
CA HIS A 54 -39.75 -22.93 10.22
C HIS A 54 -39.18 -23.35 11.59
N SER A 55 -38.14 -22.66 12.05
CA SER A 55 -38.17 -21.81 13.25
C SER A 55 -36.80 -21.14 13.44
N ASP A 56 -36.84 -19.89 13.86
CA ASP A 56 -35.70 -19.01 14.11
C ASP A 56 -34.85 -19.51 15.29
N ASP A 57 -33.53 -19.50 15.15
CA ASP A 57 -32.63 -19.30 16.29
C ASP A 57 -31.38 -18.55 15.82
N GLU A 58 -31.08 -17.47 16.54
CA GLU A 58 -29.94 -16.61 16.30
C GLU A 58 -28.64 -17.27 16.74
N SER A 59 -27.62 -17.21 15.88
CA SER A 59 -26.29 -16.77 16.31
C SER A 59 -25.37 -16.68 15.10
N SER A 60 -25.07 -15.46 14.66
CA SER A 60 -23.80 -15.18 14.02
C SER A 60 -23.18 -14.01 14.73
N LYS A 61 -22.27 -14.37 15.65
CA LYS A 61 -21.25 -13.50 16.27
C LYS A 61 -20.72 -12.50 15.24
N SER A 62 -20.68 -11.23 15.63
CA SER A 62 -19.77 -10.27 15.02
C SER A 62 -18.37 -10.85 15.10
N SER A 63 -17.73 -11.05 13.96
CA SER A 63 -16.28 -11.13 13.90
C SER A 63 -15.81 -9.69 13.87
N ASP A 64 -15.45 -9.22 15.06
CA ASP A 64 -14.84 -7.93 15.31
C ASP A 64 -13.53 -7.86 14.50
N ASP A 65 -13.43 -6.85 13.64
CA ASP A 65 -12.20 -6.47 12.95
C ASP A 65 -11.27 -5.82 13.99
N ASP A 66 -10.53 -6.66 14.71
CA ASP A 66 -9.36 -6.23 15.46
C ASP A 66 -8.22 -6.03 14.44
N GLU A 67 -8.17 -4.82 13.87
CA GLU A 67 -6.92 -4.26 13.35
C GLU A 67 -5.97 -4.15 14.56
N ASP A 68 -5.17 -5.20 14.79
CA ASP A 68 -4.07 -5.15 15.74
C ASP A 68 -3.21 -3.92 15.36
N GLU A 69 -3.34 -2.87 16.17
CA GLU A 69 -2.44 -1.74 16.18
C GLU A 69 -1.04 -2.32 16.31
N ASP A 70 -0.24 -2.22 15.24
CA ASP A 70 1.17 -2.55 15.27
C ASP A 70 1.73 -1.96 16.57
N GLU A 71 2.21 -2.81 17.49
CA GLU A 71 2.98 -2.35 18.64
C GLU A 71 4.19 -1.62 18.04
N ASP A 72 4.02 -0.30 17.90
CA ASP A 72 5.00 0.62 17.39
C ASP A 72 6.25 0.36 18.25
N ASN A 73 7.26 -0.31 17.69
CA ASN A 73 8.62 -0.19 18.19
C ASN A 73 8.99 1.27 17.92
N ASP A 74 8.54 2.13 18.83
CA ASP A 74 8.79 3.56 18.87
C ASP A 74 10.28 3.76 19.13
N ASP A 75 11.09 3.53 18.09
CA ASP A 75 12.37 4.21 17.98
C ASP A 75 12.04 5.69 17.79
N ASP A 76 11.83 6.36 18.93
CA ASP A 76 11.51 7.79 19.12
C ASP A 76 12.64 8.71 18.58
N THR A 77 13.65 8.13 17.95
CA THR A 77 14.81 8.81 17.39
C THR A 77 14.42 9.54 16.11
N ALA A 78 14.56 10.87 16.13
CA ALA A 78 14.36 11.68 14.95
C ALA A 78 15.38 11.32 13.84
N PRO A 79 14.94 11.19 12.57
CA PRO A 79 15.83 10.94 11.44
C PRO A 79 16.93 12.00 11.31
N ALA A 80 18.15 11.60 10.96
CA ALA A 80 19.24 12.55 10.72
C ALA A 80 19.09 13.31 9.37
N GLU A 81 19.54 14.57 9.31
CA GLU A 81 19.39 15.43 8.11
C GLU A 81 20.61 15.43 7.15
N PHE A 82 21.73 14.80 7.53
CA PHE A 82 22.95 14.64 6.70
C PHE A 82 23.41 15.91 5.94
N PRO A 83 23.86 16.96 6.65
CA PRO A 83 24.33 18.20 6.03
C PRO A 83 25.52 17.95 5.09
N GLY A 84 25.57 18.67 3.96
CA GLY A 84 26.62 18.51 2.94
C GLY A 84 26.27 17.53 1.82
N HIS A 85 25.19 16.74 1.95
CA HIS A 85 24.69 15.89 0.87
C HIS A 85 23.64 16.64 0.03
N THR A 86 23.99 16.98 -1.21
CA THR A 86 23.08 17.60 -2.20
C THR A 86 22.64 16.64 -3.30
N GLU A 87 23.06 15.38 -3.23
CA GLU A 87 22.71 14.30 -4.15
C GLU A 87 21.24 13.89 -4.05
N GLU A 88 20.81 13.01 -4.97
CA GLU A 88 19.47 12.42 -4.95
C GLU A 88 19.22 11.58 -3.68
N CYS A 89 17.99 11.70 -3.16
CA CYS A 89 17.51 10.80 -2.11
C CYS A 89 16.87 9.57 -2.75
N LYS A 90 17.03 8.42 -2.11
CA LYS A 90 16.32 7.18 -2.45
C LYS A 90 15.84 6.49 -1.19
N MET A 91 14.97 5.51 -1.37
CA MET A 91 14.64 4.49 -0.38
C MET A 91 15.06 3.13 -0.93
N VAL A 92 15.52 2.24 -0.06
CA VAL A 92 15.83 0.86 -0.43
C VAL A 92 14.87 -0.08 0.29
N LEU A 93 14.44 -1.13 -0.42
CA LEU A 93 13.58 -2.18 0.08
C LEU A 93 14.35 -3.50 -0.04
N VAL A 94 14.87 -4.00 1.07
CA VAL A 94 15.67 -5.22 1.12
C VAL A 94 14.75 -6.39 1.43
N VAL A 95 14.61 -7.32 0.48
CA VAL A 95 13.64 -8.42 0.53
C VAL A 95 14.34 -9.73 0.83
N ARG A 96 13.80 -10.50 1.79
CA ARG A 96 14.21 -11.88 2.03
C ARG A 96 13.69 -12.82 0.96
N THR A 97 14.61 -13.38 0.18
CA THR A 97 14.29 -14.28 -0.94
C THR A 97 14.24 -15.75 -0.55
N ASP A 98 14.79 -16.11 0.61
CA ASP A 98 14.74 -17.46 1.18
C ASP A 98 13.33 -17.91 1.57
N LEU A 99 12.43 -16.95 1.79
CA LEU A 99 11.05 -17.19 2.20
C LEU A 99 10.13 -17.67 1.05
N GLY A 100 10.60 -17.68 -0.20
CA GLY A 100 9.80 -18.14 -1.34
C GLY A 100 8.54 -17.29 -1.61
N MET A 101 8.55 -16.01 -1.22
CA MET A 101 7.40 -15.13 -1.41
C MET A 101 7.00 -14.99 -2.89
N THR A 102 5.69 -14.98 -3.15
CA THR A 102 5.17 -14.66 -4.48
C THR A 102 5.38 -13.18 -4.81
N LYS A 103 5.42 -12.83 -6.10
CA LYS A 103 5.60 -11.45 -6.56
C LYS A 103 4.58 -10.47 -5.96
N GLY A 104 3.32 -10.91 -5.83
CA GLY A 104 2.26 -10.09 -5.22
C GLY A 104 2.53 -9.83 -3.73
N LYS A 105 2.96 -10.86 -3.00
CA LYS A 105 3.29 -10.72 -1.58
C LYS A 105 4.50 -9.82 -1.35
N ILE A 106 5.55 -9.96 -2.17
CA ILE A 106 6.72 -9.06 -2.16
C ILE A 106 6.26 -7.62 -2.34
N GLY A 107 5.41 -7.35 -3.35
CA GLY A 107 4.89 -6.01 -3.61
C GLY A 107 4.13 -5.41 -2.41
N ALA A 108 3.28 -6.20 -1.75
CA ALA A 108 2.54 -5.79 -0.56
C ALA A 108 3.49 -5.44 0.60
N GLN A 109 4.45 -6.33 0.92
CA GLN A 109 5.39 -6.11 2.01
C GLN A 109 6.34 -4.93 1.76
N CYS A 110 6.77 -4.73 0.51
CA CYS A 110 7.48 -3.53 0.08
C CYS A 110 6.66 -2.24 0.29
N GLY A 111 5.34 -2.30 0.07
CA GLY A 111 4.41 -1.21 0.36
C GLY A 111 4.34 -0.89 1.85
N HIS A 112 4.22 -1.91 2.69
CA HIS A 112 4.24 -1.76 4.15
C HIS A 112 5.55 -1.13 4.65
N ALA A 113 6.70 -1.64 4.18
CA ALA A 113 8.02 -1.11 4.54
C ALA A 113 8.19 0.36 4.16
N THR A 114 7.71 0.73 2.97
CA THR A 114 7.69 2.12 2.51
C THR A 114 6.86 3.00 3.44
N LEU A 115 5.65 2.56 3.78
CA LEU A 115 4.73 3.34 4.60
C LEU A 115 5.22 3.50 6.03
N ALA A 116 5.81 2.46 6.62
CA ALA A 116 6.42 2.51 7.95
C ALA A 116 7.51 3.59 8.01
N CYS A 117 8.47 3.53 7.08
CA CYS A 117 9.54 4.53 7.00
C CYS A 117 8.99 5.96 6.77
N TYR A 118 8.00 6.11 5.90
CA TYR A 118 7.36 7.40 5.63
C TYR A 118 6.67 7.96 6.88
N LYS A 119 5.90 7.14 7.59
CA LYS A 119 5.22 7.52 8.83
C LYS A 119 6.22 7.94 9.91
N GLN A 120 7.38 7.28 10.02
CA GLN A 120 8.43 7.69 10.97
C GLN A 120 8.91 9.11 10.69
N PHE A 121 9.15 9.46 9.42
CA PHE A 121 9.46 10.86 9.07
C PHE A 121 8.32 11.82 9.41
N LEU A 122 7.06 11.47 9.10
CA LEU A 122 5.94 12.34 9.41
C LEU A 122 5.76 12.59 10.92
N ARG A 123 6.01 11.57 11.74
CA ARG A 123 5.90 11.64 13.21
C ARG A 123 7.04 12.45 13.82
N HIS A 124 8.30 12.17 13.44
CA HIS A 124 9.47 12.69 14.15
C HIS A 124 10.23 13.81 13.43
N ALA A 125 10.04 13.96 12.11
CA ALA A 125 10.68 15.00 11.31
C ALA A 125 9.79 15.49 10.13
N PRO A 126 8.58 16.03 10.39
CA PRO A 126 7.63 16.40 9.35
C PRO A 126 8.15 17.48 8.38
N ASN A 127 9.13 18.28 8.83
CA ASN A 127 9.78 19.31 8.01
C ASN A 127 11.12 18.85 7.42
N SER A 128 11.39 17.53 7.40
CA SER A 128 12.66 16.99 6.91
C SER A 128 12.92 17.43 5.47
N THR A 129 14.10 17.99 5.24
CA THR A 129 14.51 18.39 3.89
C THR A 129 14.78 17.17 3.00
N LEU A 130 15.13 16.04 3.62
CA LEU A 130 15.33 14.77 2.93
C LEU A 130 14.02 14.19 2.42
N LEU A 131 12.99 14.17 3.27
CA LEU A 131 11.67 13.68 2.88
C LEU A 131 11.13 14.51 1.71
N GLN A 132 11.13 15.83 1.86
CA GLN A 132 10.66 16.75 0.80
C GLN A 132 11.47 16.62 -0.49
N ARG A 133 12.79 16.41 -0.39
CA ARG A 133 13.64 16.18 -1.57
C ARG A 133 13.26 14.87 -2.26
N TRP A 134 13.10 13.78 -1.51
CA TRP A 134 12.70 12.48 -2.07
C TRP A 134 11.33 12.56 -2.74
N GLU A 135 10.35 13.22 -2.10
CA GLU A 135 9.02 13.46 -2.68
C GLU A 135 9.08 14.22 -4.00
N ARG A 136 9.84 15.32 -4.05
CA ARG A 136 10.02 16.14 -5.25
C ARG A 136 10.81 15.44 -6.37
N MET A 137 11.67 14.49 -6.01
CA MET A 137 12.55 13.77 -6.95
C MET A 137 11.95 12.44 -7.42
N GLY A 138 10.64 12.25 -7.28
CA GLY A 138 9.93 11.08 -7.80
C GLY A 138 9.94 9.86 -6.89
N GLN A 139 10.32 10.02 -5.61
CA GLN A 139 10.18 9.01 -4.57
C GLN A 139 10.85 7.67 -4.93
N ALA A 140 12.08 7.74 -5.45
CA ALA A 140 12.82 6.58 -5.93
C ALA A 140 12.93 5.48 -4.88
N LYS A 141 12.58 4.25 -5.27
CA LYS A 141 12.67 3.03 -4.47
C LYS A 141 13.47 1.98 -5.24
N VAL A 142 14.43 1.34 -4.57
CA VAL A 142 15.26 0.28 -5.16
C VAL A 142 15.04 -1.01 -4.38
N ALA A 143 14.59 -2.06 -5.07
CA ALA A 143 14.41 -3.37 -4.47
C ALA A 143 15.72 -4.18 -4.52
N LEU A 144 16.19 -4.63 -3.37
CA LEU A 144 17.39 -5.45 -3.19
C LEU A 144 17.02 -6.78 -2.53
N GLN A 145 17.94 -7.74 -2.56
CA GLN A 145 17.71 -9.07 -1.99
C GLN A 145 18.78 -9.50 -0.98
N VAL A 146 18.31 -10.23 0.03
CA VAL A 146 19.10 -10.98 1.01
C VAL A 146 18.55 -12.40 1.14
N LYS A 147 19.29 -13.29 1.81
CA LYS A 147 18.94 -14.72 1.95
C LYS A 147 18.63 -15.17 3.37
N GLY A 148 18.60 -14.27 4.34
CA GLY A 148 18.32 -14.64 5.72
C GLY A 148 17.87 -13.48 6.58
N GLU A 149 17.34 -13.82 7.74
CA GLU A 149 16.87 -12.89 8.77
C GLU A 149 18.02 -12.13 9.42
N GLU A 150 19.08 -12.84 9.80
CA GLU A 150 20.27 -12.27 10.43
C GLU A 150 20.91 -11.16 9.57
N GLU A 151 21.00 -11.37 8.25
CA GLU A 151 21.51 -10.36 7.32
C GLU A 151 20.61 -9.12 7.30
N LEU A 152 19.29 -9.31 7.38
CA LEU A 152 18.30 -8.22 7.44
C LEU A 152 18.47 -7.39 8.73
N GLU A 153 18.61 -8.05 9.88
CA GLU A 153 18.80 -7.42 11.19
C GLU A 153 20.13 -6.65 11.26
N ILE A 154 21.21 -7.23 10.73
CA ILE A 154 22.52 -6.57 10.66
C ILE A 154 22.43 -5.28 9.82
N LEU A 155 21.77 -5.33 8.66
CA LEU A 155 21.58 -4.15 7.82
C LEU A 155 20.74 -3.07 8.52
N GLN A 156 19.71 -3.46 9.27
CA GLN A 156 18.92 -2.52 10.06
C GLN A 156 19.79 -1.84 11.13
N ALA A 157 20.54 -2.62 11.93
CA ALA A 157 21.40 -2.09 12.97
C ALA A 157 22.47 -1.14 12.40
N GLN A 158 23.06 -1.48 11.25
CA GLN A 158 23.99 -0.61 10.53
C GLN A 158 23.33 0.70 10.10
N ALA A 159 22.13 0.63 9.50
CA ALA A 159 21.39 1.81 9.06
C ALA A 159 21.04 2.74 10.23
N VAL A 160 20.49 2.20 11.31
CA VAL A 160 20.17 2.95 12.54
C VAL A 160 21.41 3.60 13.12
N SER A 161 22.56 2.90 13.15
CA SER A 161 23.82 3.46 13.66
C SER A 161 24.33 4.67 12.86
N LEU A 162 23.93 4.79 11.59
CA LEU A 162 24.23 5.94 10.72
C LEU A 162 23.17 7.05 10.82
N GLY A 163 22.12 6.87 11.63
CA GLY A 163 20.99 7.80 11.75
C GLY A 163 19.99 7.69 10.59
N LEU A 164 19.97 6.57 9.87
CA LEU A 164 18.97 6.29 8.84
C LEU A 164 17.72 5.69 9.47
N VAL A 165 16.55 6.09 8.95
CA VAL A 165 15.28 5.39 9.17
C VAL A 165 15.38 3.98 8.59
N ALA A 166 15.05 2.98 9.41
CA ALA A 166 15.16 1.57 9.03
C ALA A 166 14.10 0.69 9.74
N HIS A 167 13.12 0.18 9.00
CA HIS A 167 12.01 -0.63 9.54
C HIS A 167 11.94 -2.01 8.92
N ILE A 168 11.95 -3.05 9.76
CA ILE A 168 11.67 -4.43 9.37
C ILE A 168 10.16 -4.68 9.47
N ILE A 169 9.59 -5.24 8.39
CA ILE A 169 8.21 -5.67 8.34
C ILE A 169 8.13 -7.17 8.63
N HIS A 170 7.24 -7.53 9.56
CA HIS A 170 6.96 -8.90 9.94
C HIS A 170 5.64 -9.36 9.31
N ASP A 171 5.60 -10.61 8.85
CA ASP A 171 4.35 -11.17 8.30
C ASP A 171 3.40 -11.52 9.43
N ALA A 172 2.18 -10.97 9.42
CA ALA A 172 1.13 -11.23 10.41
C ALA A 172 0.53 -12.66 10.34
N GLY A 173 1.18 -13.61 9.66
CA GLY A 173 0.76 -15.01 9.63
C GLY A 173 -0.49 -15.34 8.82
N ARG A 174 -1.01 -14.40 8.01
CA ARG A 174 -2.18 -14.64 7.13
C ARG A 174 -1.83 -15.39 5.84
N THR A 175 -0.63 -15.99 5.76
CA THR A 175 -0.10 -16.62 4.54
C THR A 175 0.74 -17.88 4.85
N GLN A 176 1.35 -18.47 3.82
CA GLN A 176 2.18 -19.68 3.87
C GLN A 176 3.55 -19.50 4.58
N ILE A 177 3.88 -18.30 5.04
CA ILE A 177 5.12 -18.03 5.79
C ILE A 177 4.82 -18.13 7.29
N ALA A 178 5.78 -18.62 8.08
CA ALA A 178 5.63 -18.67 9.53
C ALA A 178 5.28 -17.27 10.08
N SER A 179 4.23 -17.21 10.91
CA SER A 179 3.81 -15.97 11.55
C SER A 179 4.98 -15.31 12.28
N GLY A 180 5.10 -13.99 12.17
CA GLY A 180 6.16 -13.21 12.79
C GLY A 180 7.50 -13.24 12.05
N SER A 181 7.60 -13.87 10.87
CA SER A 181 8.85 -13.84 10.09
C SER A 181 9.15 -12.42 9.60
N ALA A 182 10.37 -11.93 9.82
CA ALA A 182 10.86 -10.71 9.15
C ALA A 182 10.89 -10.92 7.64
N THR A 183 10.32 -10.01 6.85
CA THR A 183 10.14 -10.18 5.40
C THR A 183 10.90 -9.15 4.57
N VAL A 184 10.73 -7.87 4.87
CA VAL A 184 11.29 -6.75 4.11
C VAL A 184 11.81 -5.69 5.08
N LEU A 185 13.01 -5.18 4.83
CA LEU A 185 13.57 -4.01 5.49
C LEU A 185 13.46 -2.80 4.57
N GLY A 186 12.77 -1.76 5.02
CA GLY A 186 12.80 -0.44 4.40
C GLY A 186 13.93 0.40 5.00
N ILE A 187 14.72 1.09 4.16
CA ILE A 187 15.76 2.04 4.60
C ILE A 187 15.59 3.37 3.88
N GLY A 188 15.56 4.47 4.63
CA GLY A 188 15.44 5.83 4.13
C GLY A 188 14.00 6.39 4.18
N PRO A 189 13.68 7.45 3.42
CA PRO A 189 14.53 8.06 2.39
C PRO A 189 15.73 8.81 2.95
N ALA A 190 16.86 8.73 2.26
CA ALA A 190 18.10 9.43 2.61
C ALA A 190 18.99 9.63 1.37
N PRO A 191 20.07 10.43 1.44
CA PRO A 191 20.99 10.62 0.33
C PRO A 191 21.57 9.28 -0.16
N LYS A 192 21.67 9.11 -1.48
CA LYS A 192 22.12 7.87 -2.11
C LYS A 192 23.45 7.37 -1.54
N GLY A 193 24.45 8.23 -1.42
CA GLY A 193 25.77 7.88 -0.90
C GLY A 193 25.77 7.39 0.54
N VAL A 194 24.82 7.85 1.39
CA VAL A 194 24.68 7.37 2.76
C VAL A 194 24.05 5.98 2.77
N ILE A 195 22.98 5.77 2.01
CA ILE A 195 22.33 4.45 1.91
C ILE A 195 23.29 3.40 1.34
N ASP A 196 24.11 3.76 0.35
CA ASP A 196 25.05 2.84 -0.28
C ASP A 196 26.19 2.37 0.65
N GLN A 197 26.45 3.06 1.76
CA GLN A 197 27.37 2.55 2.80
C GLN A 197 26.85 1.27 3.44
N VAL A 198 25.52 1.11 3.52
CA VAL A 198 24.86 -0.07 4.07
C VAL A 198 24.56 -1.08 2.96
N THR A 199 23.94 -0.64 1.87
CA THR A 199 23.32 -1.56 0.90
C THR A 199 24.05 -1.68 -0.43
N GLY A 200 25.15 -0.95 -0.65
CA GLY A 200 25.81 -0.86 -1.97
C GLY A 200 26.37 -2.18 -2.51
N HIS A 201 26.55 -3.17 -1.65
CA HIS A 201 27.06 -4.50 -2.00
C HIS A 201 25.94 -5.51 -2.32
N LEU A 202 24.68 -5.17 -2.04
CA LEU A 202 23.54 -6.06 -2.25
C LEU A 202 23.15 -6.13 -3.72
N LYS A 203 22.56 -7.26 -4.11
CA LYS A 203 22.05 -7.47 -5.47
C LYS A 203 20.63 -6.93 -5.60
N LEU A 204 20.27 -6.51 -6.82
CA LEU A 204 18.89 -6.23 -7.17
C LEU A 204 18.03 -7.50 -7.01
N LEU A 205 16.77 -7.32 -6.57
CA LEU A 205 15.77 -8.37 -6.38
C LEU A 205 15.36 -9.04 -7.70
#